data_AF-M3FQV0-F1
#
_entry.id   AF-M3FQV0-F1
#
_cell.length_a   1.000
_cell.length_b   1.000
_cell.length_c   1.000
_cell.angle_alpha   90.00
_cell.angle_beta   90.00
_cell.angle_gamma   90.00
#
_symmetry.space_group_name_H-M   'P 1'
#
loop_
_entity.id
_entity.type
_entity.pdbx_description
1 polymer ?
#
loop_
_entity_poly.entity_id
_entity_poly.type
_entity_poly.pdbx_seq_one_letter_code
_entity_poly.pdbx_strand_id
1 'polypeptide(L)'
;MQNFIKYRSITDVYADQVIQDYFQSDKKDKLRSLALFNILTQNFGPIPTELPSYFKEYFEKTSILPEWADLKKIQIAERVFATYGPQILMILCCKSLPMAYTCGNGAEVLVYTGRLVEENGSTQKVFRRLMETTQFVVSVLKEGGLSQGGEGIRAAQKVRLMHASIRHFIFESNQWKEEWGKPINQQDMAGTLQSFSSLILEGLAFSGITLDEEEKILTYIFGKLQVIS
;
A
#
# COMPACT_ATOMS: atom_id res chain seq x y z
N MET A 1 -3.53 2.81 -25.60
CA MET A 1 -2.52 2.90 -24.52
C MET A 1 -2.17 4.34 -24.09
N GLN A 2 -2.40 5.38 -24.92
CA GLN A 2 -2.13 6.80 -24.61
C GLN A 2 -2.84 7.38 -23.35
N ASN A 3 -3.90 6.74 -22.84
CA ASN A 3 -4.73 7.32 -21.77
C ASN A 3 -4.20 7.07 -20.34
N PHE A 4 -3.19 6.21 -20.17
CA PHE A 4 -2.68 5.83 -18.84
C PHE A 4 -1.47 6.66 -18.37
N ILE A 5 -0.76 7.32 -19.29
CA ILE A 5 0.44 8.12 -18.98
C ILE A 5 0.12 9.31 -18.07
N LYS A 6 -1.05 9.93 -18.22
CA LYS A 6 -1.49 11.05 -17.37
C LYS A 6 -1.53 10.71 -15.88
N TYR A 7 -1.71 9.44 -15.53
CA TYR A 7 -1.74 9.02 -14.13
C TYR A 7 -0.34 8.99 -13.48
N ARG A 8 0.73 9.14 -14.28
CA ARG A 8 2.11 9.28 -13.77
C ARG A 8 2.34 10.61 -13.05
N SER A 9 1.51 11.63 -13.30
CA SER A 9 1.58 12.94 -12.63
C SER A 9 0.55 13.09 -11.49
N ILE A 10 -0.28 12.07 -11.25
CA ILE A 10 -1.35 12.09 -10.25
C ILE A 10 -0.92 11.28 -9.02
N THR A 11 -1.26 11.81 -7.85
CA THR A 11 -0.70 11.44 -6.55
C THR A 11 -1.81 11.55 -5.49
N ASP A 12 -1.56 11.22 -4.22
CA ASP A 12 -2.60 11.29 -3.16
C ASP A 12 -2.60 12.69 -2.53
N VAL A 13 -3.32 13.62 -3.15
CA VAL A 13 -3.30 15.05 -2.78
C VAL A 13 -3.62 15.26 -1.30
N TYR A 14 -4.56 14.51 -0.74
CA TYR A 14 -4.98 14.71 0.65
C TYR A 14 -3.92 14.20 1.64
N ALA A 15 -3.38 12.99 1.44
CA ALA A 15 -2.31 12.47 2.28
C ALA A 15 -1.01 13.28 2.11
N ASP A 16 -0.72 13.74 0.88
CA ASP A 16 0.44 14.58 0.57
C ASP A 16 0.36 15.91 1.33
N GLN A 17 -0.82 16.55 1.39
CA GLN A 17 -1.02 17.78 2.16
C GLN A 17 -0.83 17.57 3.67
N VAL A 18 -1.41 16.51 4.25
CA VAL A 18 -1.27 16.19 5.69
C VAL A 18 0.21 16.03 6.09
N ILE A 19 0.98 15.36 5.24
CA ILE A 19 2.42 15.18 5.44
C ILE A 19 3.18 16.49 5.24
N GLN A 20 2.83 17.28 4.23
CA GLN A 20 3.43 18.58 3.97
C GLN A 20 3.24 19.52 5.19
N ASP A 21 2.03 19.60 5.72
CA ASP A 21 1.71 20.44 6.89
C ASP A 21 2.52 19.99 8.12
N TYR A 22 2.67 18.67 8.32
CA TYR A 22 3.47 18.12 9.40
C TYR A 22 4.94 18.54 9.33
N PHE A 23 5.56 18.45 8.16
CA PHE A 23 6.98 18.78 8.00
C PHE A 23 7.24 20.29 7.83
N GLN A 24 6.25 21.09 7.42
CA GLN A 24 6.37 22.55 7.38
C GLN A 24 6.25 23.19 8.77
N SER A 25 5.44 22.60 9.66
CA SER A 25 5.17 23.13 11.01
C SER A 25 6.39 23.17 11.94
N ASP A 26 7.45 22.40 11.66
CA ASP A 26 8.65 22.32 12.48
C ASP A 26 9.85 21.91 11.62
N LYS A 27 10.88 22.76 11.55
CA LYS A 27 12.04 22.54 10.68
C LYS A 27 12.75 21.21 10.99
N LYS A 28 12.85 20.33 9.98
CA LYS A 28 13.85 19.25 9.83
C LYS A 28 14.27 18.50 11.11
N ASP A 29 13.32 18.15 11.97
CA ASP A 29 13.60 17.20 13.04
C ASP A 29 13.61 15.76 12.46
N LYS A 30 14.82 15.27 12.21
CA LYS A 30 15.06 13.91 11.71
C LYS A 30 14.51 12.85 12.68
N LEU A 31 14.48 13.12 13.98
CA LEU A 31 13.93 12.20 14.99
C LEU A 31 12.42 12.12 14.88
N ARG A 32 11.74 13.26 14.76
CA ARG A 32 10.30 13.34 14.54
C ARG A 32 9.87 12.67 13.22
N SER A 33 10.66 12.86 12.17
CA SER A 33 10.47 12.19 10.88
C SER A 33 10.56 10.67 10.99
N LEU A 34 11.60 10.17 11.66
CA LEU A 34 11.80 8.74 11.88
C LEU A 34 10.74 8.15 12.79
N ALA A 35 10.30 8.89 13.82
CA ALA A 35 9.23 8.48 14.71
C ALA A 35 7.91 8.33 13.94
N LEU A 36 7.50 9.36 13.18
CA LEU A 36 6.30 9.28 12.34
C LEU A 36 6.39 8.11 11.36
N PHE A 37 7.50 7.96 10.66
CA PHE A 37 7.67 6.86 9.70
C PHE A 37 7.58 5.49 10.39
N ASN A 38 8.20 5.31 11.55
CA ASN A 38 8.09 4.08 12.34
C ASN A 38 6.63 3.79 12.73
N ILE A 39 5.90 4.80 13.20
CA ILE A 39 4.47 4.66 13.54
C ILE A 39 3.64 4.23 12.32
N LEU A 40 3.90 4.85 11.15
CA LEU A 40 3.17 4.55 9.92
C LEU A 40 3.51 3.17 9.35
N THR A 41 4.72 2.65 9.59
CA THR A 41 5.11 1.29 9.17
C THR A 41 4.61 0.19 10.11
N GLN A 42 4.21 0.53 11.34
CA GLN A 42 3.62 -0.41 12.29
C GLN A 42 2.10 -0.47 12.09
N ASN A 43 1.63 -1.45 11.31
CA ASN A 43 0.23 -1.59 10.93
C ASN A 43 -0.73 -1.59 12.16
N PHE A 44 -0.35 -2.27 13.25
CA PHE A 44 -1.21 -2.49 14.43
C PHE A 44 -1.03 -1.50 15.60
N GLY A 45 -0.12 -0.54 15.51
CA GLY A 45 0.11 0.42 16.60
C GLY A 45 -1.04 1.43 16.77
N PRO A 46 -1.36 1.89 17.99
CA PRO A 46 -2.30 2.99 18.18
C PRO A 46 -1.78 4.27 17.50
N ILE A 47 -2.70 5.16 17.12
CA ILE A 47 -2.31 6.50 16.67
C ILE A 47 -1.88 7.29 17.92
N PRO A 48 -0.66 7.82 17.97
CA PRO A 48 -0.20 8.59 19.12
C PRO A 48 -1.07 9.83 19.35
N THR A 49 -1.33 10.11 20.61
CA THR A 49 -2.12 11.27 21.05
C THR A 49 -1.43 12.60 20.79
N GLU A 50 -0.12 12.58 20.55
CA GLU A 50 0.73 13.74 20.33
C GLU A 50 0.72 14.22 18.87
N LEU A 51 0.06 13.49 17.96
CA LEU A 51 -0.08 13.95 16.58
C LEU A 51 -1.01 15.17 16.49
N PRO A 52 -0.71 16.13 15.60
CA PRO A 52 -1.58 17.28 15.36
C PRO A 52 -3.01 16.87 15.01
N SER A 53 -3.98 17.73 15.36
CA SER A 53 -5.42 17.44 15.21
C SER A 53 -5.85 17.10 13.78
N TYR A 54 -5.16 17.64 12.76
CA TYR A 54 -5.48 17.32 11.36
C TYR A 54 -5.17 15.85 10.98
N PHE A 55 -4.34 15.12 11.74
CA PHE A 55 -4.22 13.66 11.56
C PHE A 55 -5.50 12.95 12.00
N LYS A 56 -6.12 13.39 13.10
CA LYS A 56 -7.41 12.85 13.55
C LYS A 56 -8.47 13.07 12.48
N GLU A 57 -8.55 14.28 11.91
CA GLU A 57 -9.45 14.58 10.80
C GLU A 57 -9.19 13.68 9.58
N TYR A 58 -7.92 13.51 9.18
CA TYR A 58 -7.54 12.61 8.11
C TYR A 58 -8.05 11.18 8.35
N PHE A 59 -7.82 10.66 9.56
CA PHE A 59 -8.21 9.31 9.94
C PHE A 59 -9.72 9.12 10.07
N GLU A 60 -10.47 10.13 10.47
CA GLU A 60 -11.94 10.10 10.52
C GLU A 60 -12.51 10.17 9.10
N LYS A 61 -12.09 11.14 8.30
CA LYS A 61 -12.58 11.38 6.94
C LYS A 61 -12.31 10.21 6.00
N THR A 62 -11.16 9.55 6.15
CA THR A 62 -10.76 8.42 5.28
C THR A 62 -11.13 7.05 5.84
N SER A 63 -11.94 7.00 6.90
CA SER A 63 -12.40 5.73 7.49
C SER A 63 -13.61 5.12 6.76
N ILE A 64 -14.23 5.90 5.88
CA ILE A 64 -15.46 5.52 5.19
C ILE A 64 -15.09 4.86 3.86
N LEU A 65 -15.66 3.68 3.60
CA LEU A 65 -15.53 3.04 2.30
C LEU A 65 -16.25 3.89 1.23
N PRO A 66 -15.67 4.02 0.02
CA PRO A 66 -16.28 4.79 -1.05
C PRO A 66 -17.63 4.19 -1.48
N GLU A 67 -18.53 5.01 -2.03
CA GLU A 67 -19.91 4.62 -2.38
C GLU A 67 -20.01 3.40 -3.31
N TRP A 68 -19.00 3.22 -4.17
CA TRP A 68 -18.95 2.09 -5.09
C TRP A 68 -18.56 0.76 -4.42
N ALA A 69 -18.19 0.77 -3.13
CA ALA A 69 -17.74 -0.40 -2.38
C ALA A 69 -18.91 -1.37 -2.16
N ASP A 70 -18.71 -2.62 -2.57
CA ASP A 70 -19.72 -3.67 -2.46
C ASP A 70 -19.36 -4.62 -1.32
N LEU A 71 -20.09 -4.51 -0.21
CA LEU A 71 -19.85 -5.31 0.98
C LEU A 71 -20.03 -6.82 0.73
N LYS A 72 -20.91 -7.22 -0.19
CA LYS A 72 -21.08 -8.65 -0.52
C LYS A 72 -19.83 -9.19 -1.21
N LYS A 73 -19.25 -8.41 -2.12
CA LYS A 73 -17.99 -8.75 -2.80
C LYS A 73 -16.82 -8.80 -1.84
N ILE A 74 -16.77 -7.86 -0.89
CA ILE A 74 -15.76 -7.88 0.18
C ILE A 74 -15.87 -9.17 0.99
N GLN A 75 -17.06 -9.54 1.44
CA GLN A 75 -17.27 -10.78 2.20
C GLN A 75 -16.91 -12.05 1.42
N ILE A 76 -17.17 -12.10 0.11
CA ILE A 76 -16.72 -13.22 -0.74
C ILE A 76 -15.20 -13.32 -0.73
N ALA A 77 -14.51 -12.20 -0.97
CA ALA A 77 -13.06 -12.17 -0.98
C ALA A 77 -12.43 -12.47 0.39
N GLU A 78 -13.04 -12.04 1.49
CA GLU A 78 -12.66 -12.42 2.86
C GLU A 78 -12.77 -13.94 3.07
N ARG A 79 -13.84 -14.59 2.57
CA ARG A 79 -13.98 -16.06 2.63
C ARG A 79 -12.92 -16.77 1.81
N VAL A 80 -12.67 -16.33 0.58
CA VAL A 80 -11.60 -16.89 -0.28
C VAL A 80 -10.25 -16.77 0.43
N PHE A 81 -9.97 -15.64 1.08
CA PHE A 81 -8.75 -15.47 1.86
C PHE A 81 -8.72 -16.33 3.13
N ALA A 82 -9.84 -16.51 3.82
CA ALA A 82 -9.93 -17.42 4.96
C ALA A 82 -9.61 -18.87 4.55
N THR A 83 -10.01 -19.28 3.34
CA THR A 83 -9.76 -20.63 2.81
C THR A 83 -8.35 -20.80 2.25
N TYR A 84 -7.84 -19.83 1.49
CA TYR A 84 -6.59 -19.97 0.71
C TYR A 84 -5.48 -18.98 1.12
N GLY A 85 -5.61 -18.35 2.30
CA GLY A 85 -4.70 -17.31 2.78
C GLY A 85 -3.22 -17.67 2.68
N PRO A 86 -2.76 -18.82 3.19
CA PRO A 86 -1.35 -19.22 3.08
C PRO A 86 -0.84 -19.30 1.62
N GLN A 87 -1.66 -19.83 0.70
CA GLN A 87 -1.34 -19.92 -0.72
C GLN A 87 -1.29 -18.53 -1.36
N ILE A 88 -2.29 -17.69 -1.07
CA ILE A 88 -2.35 -16.30 -1.55
C ILE A 88 -1.11 -15.52 -1.10
N LEU A 89 -0.71 -15.63 0.17
CA LEU A 89 0.48 -14.95 0.70
C LEU A 89 1.79 -15.50 0.12
N MET A 90 1.86 -16.81 -0.15
CA MET A 90 3.01 -17.40 -0.84
C MET A 90 3.12 -16.87 -2.28
N ILE A 91 2.01 -16.82 -3.03
CA ILE A 91 1.98 -16.29 -4.39
C ILE A 91 2.29 -14.78 -4.38
N LEU A 92 1.80 -14.04 -3.39
CA LEU A 92 2.14 -12.64 -3.18
C LEU A 92 3.66 -12.45 -3.11
N CYS A 93 4.34 -13.19 -2.23
CA CYS A 93 5.77 -13.10 -2.00
C CYS A 93 6.62 -13.62 -3.17
N CYS A 94 6.22 -14.72 -3.81
CA CYS A 94 7.06 -15.43 -4.77
C CYS A 94 6.75 -15.10 -6.23
N LYS A 95 5.60 -14.50 -6.53
CA LYS A 95 5.18 -14.13 -7.89
C LYS A 95 4.84 -12.66 -8.00
N SER A 96 3.88 -12.18 -7.20
CA SER A 96 3.29 -10.84 -7.39
C SER A 96 4.29 -9.71 -7.07
N LEU A 97 5.00 -9.81 -5.95
CA LEU A 97 6.00 -8.81 -5.55
C LEU A 97 7.23 -8.80 -6.48
N PRO A 98 7.87 -9.94 -6.81
CA PRO A 98 8.93 -9.97 -7.80
C PRO A 98 8.52 -9.37 -9.15
N MET A 99 7.30 -9.68 -9.62
CA MET A 99 6.77 -9.08 -10.85
C MET A 99 6.58 -7.56 -10.73
N ALA A 100 6.09 -7.06 -9.59
CA ALA A 100 5.97 -5.62 -9.37
C ALA A 100 7.32 -4.88 -9.45
N TYR A 101 8.42 -5.55 -9.08
CA TYR A 101 9.77 -4.97 -9.14
C TYR A 101 10.34 -4.92 -10.56
N THR A 102 9.73 -5.60 -11.53
CA THR A 102 10.12 -5.49 -12.96
C THR A 102 9.63 -4.19 -13.60
N CYS A 103 8.71 -3.46 -12.95
CA CYS A 103 8.24 -2.15 -13.39
C CYS A 103 9.31 -1.08 -13.10
N GLY A 104 10.27 -0.91 -14.02
CA GLY A 104 11.48 -0.09 -13.84
C GLY A 104 11.27 1.25 -13.12
N ASN A 105 10.44 2.14 -13.68
CA ASN A 105 10.22 3.47 -13.07
C ASN A 105 9.59 3.43 -11.67
N GLY A 106 8.71 2.46 -11.40
CA GLY A 106 8.11 2.29 -10.07
C GLY A 106 9.08 1.68 -9.06
N ALA A 107 10.00 0.83 -9.54
CA ALA A 107 11.03 0.19 -8.72
C ALA A 107 12.09 1.18 -8.21
N GLU A 108 12.29 2.32 -8.89
CA GLU A 108 13.22 3.38 -8.45
C GLU A 108 12.90 3.90 -7.05
N VAL A 109 11.63 3.93 -6.64
CA VAL A 109 11.24 4.29 -5.26
C VAL A 109 11.84 3.32 -4.23
N LEU A 110 11.91 2.03 -4.57
CA LEU A 110 12.41 0.98 -3.68
C LEU A 110 13.93 1.05 -3.54
N VAL A 111 14.63 1.37 -4.63
CA VAL A 111 16.07 1.67 -4.64
C VAL A 111 16.34 2.92 -3.81
N TYR A 112 15.59 3.99 -4.06
CA TYR A 112 15.76 5.28 -3.40
C TYR A 112 15.59 5.18 -1.88
N THR A 113 14.57 4.45 -1.43
CA THR A 113 14.31 4.29 0.01
C THR A 113 15.29 3.33 0.69
N GLY A 114 16.11 2.58 -0.07
CA GLY A 114 17.06 1.60 0.47
C GLY A 114 16.40 0.48 1.29
N ARG A 115 15.08 0.26 1.12
CA ARG A 115 14.30 -0.71 1.93
C ARG A 115 14.24 -2.10 1.32
N LEU A 116 14.62 -2.25 0.05
CA LEU A 116 14.72 -3.54 -0.66
C LEU A 116 16.13 -3.83 -1.19
N VAL A 117 17.13 -3.12 -0.67
CA VAL A 117 18.54 -3.42 -0.98
C VAL A 117 19.14 -4.22 0.17
N GLU A 118 20.03 -5.14 -0.19
CA GLU A 118 20.96 -5.74 0.76
C GLU A 118 21.85 -4.63 1.33
N GLU A 119 22.08 -4.67 2.64
CA GLU A 119 22.98 -3.74 3.32
C GLU A 119 23.96 -4.55 4.18
N ASN A 120 25.26 -4.46 3.86
CA ASN A 120 26.35 -5.11 4.60
C ASN A 120 26.20 -6.64 4.75
N GLY A 121 25.82 -7.33 3.68
CA GLY A 121 25.54 -8.77 3.62
C GLY A 121 24.19 -9.17 4.24
N SER A 122 23.37 -8.22 4.69
CA SER A 122 22.11 -8.48 5.40
C SER A 122 20.88 -8.29 4.52
N THR A 123 20.04 -9.32 4.47
CA THR A 123 18.72 -9.31 3.80
C THR A 123 17.57 -8.96 4.75
N GLN A 124 17.86 -8.59 6.01
CA GLN A 124 16.85 -8.33 7.04
C GLN A 124 15.86 -7.22 6.65
N LYS A 125 16.33 -6.15 5.96
CA LYS A 125 15.45 -5.08 5.47
C LYS A 125 14.45 -5.59 4.44
N VAL A 126 14.90 -6.45 3.53
CA VAL A 126 14.07 -7.09 2.50
C VAL A 126 13.00 -7.94 3.19
N PHE A 127 13.39 -8.82 4.12
CA PHE A 127 12.44 -9.66 4.87
C PHE A 127 11.42 -8.83 5.65
N ARG A 128 11.86 -7.79 6.35
CA ARG A 128 10.95 -6.88 7.06
C ARG A 128 9.92 -6.26 6.12
N ARG A 129 10.34 -5.81 4.93
CA ARG A 129 9.44 -5.17 3.96
C ARG A 129 8.44 -6.15 3.36
N LEU A 130 8.86 -7.39 3.09
CA LEU A 130 7.95 -8.46 2.70
C LEU A 130 6.92 -8.71 3.79
N MET A 131 7.34 -8.81 5.05
CA MET A 131 6.44 -9.02 6.19
C MET A 131 5.48 -7.85 6.41
N GLU A 132 5.93 -6.60 6.27
CA GLU A 132 5.05 -5.42 6.32
C GLU A 132 3.94 -5.49 5.27
N THR A 133 4.27 -5.96 4.07
CA THR A 133 3.32 -6.10 2.95
C THR A 133 2.35 -7.25 3.19
N THR A 134 2.85 -8.40 3.62
CA THR A 134 2.02 -9.57 4.00
C THR A 134 1.06 -9.20 5.13
N GLN A 135 1.53 -8.49 6.16
CA GLN A 135 0.67 -8.02 7.26
C GLN A 135 -0.40 -7.07 6.75
N PHE A 136 -0.07 -6.15 5.85
CA PHE A 136 -1.07 -5.26 5.24
C PHE A 136 -2.16 -6.05 4.51
N VAL A 137 -1.77 -7.03 3.69
CA VAL A 137 -2.72 -7.89 2.97
C VAL A 137 -3.61 -8.68 3.92
N VAL A 138 -3.04 -9.24 5.00
CA VAL A 138 -3.81 -9.93 6.05
C VAL A 138 -4.79 -8.99 6.74
N SER A 139 -4.37 -7.79 7.15
CA SER A 139 -5.23 -6.82 7.83
C SER A 139 -6.46 -6.45 7.00
N VAL A 140 -6.30 -6.40 5.69
CA VAL A 140 -7.36 -6.06 4.75
C VAL A 140 -8.29 -7.23 4.49
N LEU A 141 -7.73 -8.42 4.24
CA LEU A 141 -8.50 -9.56 3.73
C LEU A 141 -9.02 -10.50 4.80
N LYS A 142 -8.56 -10.36 6.05
CA LYS A 142 -9.18 -11.09 7.16
C LYS A 142 -10.64 -10.69 7.27
N GLU A 143 -11.46 -11.60 7.79
CA GLU A 143 -12.88 -11.34 8.06
C GLU A 143 -13.07 -10.04 8.85
N GLY A 144 -13.94 -9.17 8.33
CA GLY A 144 -14.22 -7.86 8.91
C GLY A 144 -13.06 -6.86 8.84
N GLY A 145 -12.01 -7.13 8.06
CA GLY A 145 -10.84 -6.25 7.91
C GLY A 145 -11.22 -4.86 7.37
N LEU A 146 -12.22 -4.80 6.50
CA LEU A 146 -12.77 -3.56 5.92
C LEU A 146 -14.13 -3.14 6.52
N SER A 147 -14.62 -3.82 7.55
CA SER A 147 -15.82 -3.39 8.29
C SER A 147 -15.55 -2.10 9.07
N GLN A 148 -16.61 -1.46 9.58
CA GLN A 148 -16.46 -0.30 10.46
C GLN A 148 -15.59 -0.64 11.67
N GLY A 149 -14.48 0.08 11.85
CA GLY A 149 -13.50 -0.19 12.91
C GLY A 149 -12.51 -1.32 12.61
N GLY A 150 -12.60 -1.93 11.42
CA GLY A 150 -11.68 -2.96 10.95
C GLY A 150 -10.24 -2.46 10.81
N GLU A 151 -9.28 -3.33 11.14
CA GLU A 151 -7.85 -2.98 11.12
C GLU A 151 -7.32 -2.71 9.70
N GLY A 152 -7.95 -3.26 8.66
CA GLY A 152 -7.57 -3.06 7.26
C GLY A 152 -7.74 -1.60 6.81
N ILE A 153 -8.79 -0.93 7.28
CA ILE A 153 -9.00 0.51 7.03
C ILE A 153 -7.84 1.30 7.62
N ARG A 154 -7.49 1.04 8.89
CA ARG A 154 -6.39 1.74 9.56
C ARG A 154 -5.05 1.47 8.89
N ALA A 155 -4.79 0.22 8.50
CA ALA A 155 -3.58 -0.16 7.80
C ALA A 155 -3.47 0.58 6.46
N ALA A 156 -4.55 0.65 5.67
CA ALA A 156 -4.58 1.39 4.41
C ALA A 156 -4.31 2.89 4.60
N GLN A 157 -4.93 3.52 5.59
CA GLN A 157 -4.70 4.94 5.92
C GLN A 157 -3.24 5.22 6.29
N LYS A 158 -2.61 4.34 7.08
CA LYS A 158 -1.20 4.45 7.43
C LYS A 158 -0.28 4.25 6.23
N VAL A 159 -0.58 3.29 5.35
CA VAL A 159 0.17 3.06 4.11
C VAL A 159 0.11 4.29 3.20
N ARG A 160 -1.06 4.94 3.08
CA ARG A 160 -1.20 6.19 2.32
C ARG A 160 -0.31 7.32 2.87
N LEU A 161 -0.30 7.53 4.19
CA LEU A 161 0.58 8.51 4.84
C LEU A 161 2.06 8.13 4.73
N MET A 162 2.39 6.83 4.76
CA MET A 162 3.74 6.34 4.51
C MET A 162 4.19 6.68 3.08
N HIS A 163 3.32 6.46 2.08
CA HIS A 163 3.59 6.81 0.69
C HIS A 163 3.76 8.33 0.50
N ALA A 164 2.92 9.14 1.12
CA ALA A 164 3.05 10.59 1.13
C ALA A 164 4.36 11.05 1.78
N SER A 165 4.76 10.45 2.91
CA SER A 165 6.07 10.68 3.56
C SER A 165 7.24 10.35 2.63
N ILE A 166 7.19 9.22 1.93
CA ILE A 166 8.23 8.83 0.95
C ILE A 166 8.32 9.87 -0.16
N ARG A 167 7.18 10.28 -0.73
CA ARG A 167 7.15 11.33 -1.77
C ARG A 167 7.77 12.63 -1.28
N HIS A 168 7.41 13.08 -0.08
CA HIS A 168 7.96 14.29 0.53
C HIS A 168 9.50 14.27 0.56
N PHE A 169 10.10 13.21 1.13
CA PHE A 169 11.55 13.10 1.22
C PHE A 169 12.24 12.93 -0.15
N ILE A 170 11.62 12.22 -1.08
CA ILE A 170 12.13 12.11 -2.44
C ILE A 170 12.19 13.49 -3.11
N PHE A 171 11.14 14.30 -2.98
CA PHE A 171 11.12 15.65 -3.54
C PHE A 171 12.14 16.58 -2.86
N GLU A 172 12.32 16.50 -1.53
CA GLU A 172 13.33 17.30 -0.83
C GLU A 172 14.78 16.99 -1.25
N SER A 173 15.03 15.78 -1.75
CA SER A 173 16.39 15.34 -2.09
C SER A 173 16.96 15.93 -3.37
N ASN A 174 16.09 16.40 -4.29
CA ASN A 174 16.44 16.82 -5.64
C ASN A 174 17.22 15.77 -6.48
N GLN A 175 17.16 14.49 -6.12
CA GLN A 175 17.82 13.39 -6.86
C GLN A 175 16.85 12.61 -7.76
N TRP A 176 15.55 12.89 -7.66
CA TRP A 176 14.52 12.19 -8.43
C TRP A 176 14.45 12.69 -9.87
N LYS A 177 14.39 11.78 -10.84
CA LYS A 177 14.28 12.14 -12.26
C LYS A 177 12.82 12.30 -12.67
N GLU A 178 12.51 13.40 -13.35
CA GLU A 178 11.14 13.69 -13.81
C GLU A 178 10.60 12.64 -14.79
N GLU A 179 11.48 12.00 -15.59
CA GLU A 179 11.11 10.93 -16.53
C GLU A 179 10.46 9.72 -15.85
N TRP A 180 10.76 9.50 -14.56
CA TRP A 180 10.14 8.45 -13.75
C TRP A 180 8.73 8.80 -13.29
N GLY A 181 8.18 9.96 -13.65
CA GLY A 181 6.90 10.45 -13.15
C GLY A 181 6.99 10.85 -11.68
N LYS A 182 5.85 11.19 -11.06
CA LYS A 182 5.84 11.41 -9.61
C LYS A 182 6.09 10.07 -8.90
N PRO A 183 6.86 10.03 -7.80
CA PRO A 183 7.07 8.79 -7.05
C PRO A 183 5.73 8.25 -6.54
N ILE A 184 5.50 6.94 -6.63
CA ILE A 184 4.25 6.31 -6.13
C ILE A 184 3.01 6.99 -6.72
N ASN A 185 3.01 7.21 -8.03
CA ASN A 185 1.88 7.81 -8.75
C ASN A 185 0.74 6.80 -8.96
N GLN A 186 -0.42 7.29 -9.38
CA GLN A 186 -1.62 6.45 -9.57
C GLN A 186 -1.44 5.33 -10.62
N GLN A 187 -0.56 5.50 -11.61
CA GLN A 187 -0.25 4.41 -12.55
C GLN A 187 0.56 3.29 -11.87
N ASP A 188 1.60 3.63 -11.12
CA ASP A 188 2.43 2.63 -10.41
C ASP A 188 1.60 1.87 -9.38
N MET A 189 0.71 2.59 -8.69
CA MET A 189 -0.25 2.01 -7.74
C MET A 189 -1.19 1.04 -8.44
N ALA A 190 -1.80 1.44 -9.57
CA ALA A 190 -2.64 0.55 -10.37
C ALA A 190 -1.89 -0.70 -10.85
N GLY A 191 -0.62 -0.56 -11.25
CA GLY A 191 0.23 -1.70 -11.62
C GLY A 191 0.47 -2.68 -10.47
N THR A 192 0.68 -2.17 -9.26
CA THR A 192 0.83 -2.99 -8.05
C THR A 192 -0.49 -3.68 -7.66
N LEU A 193 -1.61 -2.96 -7.73
CA LEU A 193 -2.94 -3.53 -7.45
C LEU A 193 -3.31 -4.62 -8.48
N GLN A 194 -2.92 -4.43 -9.74
CA GLN A 194 -3.07 -5.45 -10.78
C GLN A 194 -2.25 -6.69 -10.46
N SER A 195 -0.98 -6.54 -10.05
CA SER A 195 -0.14 -7.69 -9.70
C SER A 195 -0.69 -8.44 -8.48
N PHE A 196 -1.29 -7.74 -7.52
CA PHE A 196 -1.92 -8.36 -6.34
C PHE A 196 -3.29 -8.97 -6.68
N SER A 197 -3.87 -8.67 -7.84
CA SER A 197 -5.11 -9.28 -8.33
C SER A 197 -4.85 -10.45 -9.25
N SER A 198 -4.48 -10.18 -10.50
CA SER A 198 -4.50 -11.19 -11.55
C SER A 198 -3.44 -12.26 -11.35
N LEU A 199 -2.27 -11.90 -10.81
CA LEU A 199 -1.21 -12.89 -10.58
C LEU A 199 -1.52 -13.80 -9.38
N ILE A 200 -2.34 -13.34 -8.43
CA ILE A 200 -2.86 -14.20 -7.36
C ILE A 200 -3.79 -15.25 -7.95
N LEU A 201 -4.76 -14.84 -8.79
CA LEU A 201 -5.65 -15.79 -9.47
C LEU A 201 -4.87 -16.80 -10.33
N GLU A 202 -3.91 -16.32 -11.12
CA GLU A 202 -3.07 -17.17 -11.95
C GLU A 202 -2.24 -18.14 -11.11
N GLY A 203 -1.67 -17.69 -9.99
CA GLY A 203 -0.90 -18.53 -9.08
C GLY A 203 -1.75 -19.60 -8.38
N LEU A 204 -2.99 -19.26 -7.99
CA LEU A 204 -3.93 -20.23 -7.42
C LEU A 204 -4.29 -21.30 -8.45
N ALA A 205 -4.64 -20.90 -9.67
CA ALA A 205 -4.92 -21.82 -10.77
C ALA A 205 -3.73 -22.72 -11.10
N PHE A 206 -2.52 -22.15 -11.15
CA PHE A 206 -1.28 -22.91 -11.33
C PHE A 206 -1.03 -23.93 -10.21
N SER A 207 -1.48 -23.62 -8.99
CA SER A 207 -1.39 -24.52 -7.83
C SER A 207 -2.52 -25.55 -7.76
N GLY A 208 -3.37 -25.64 -8.79
CA GLY A 208 -4.51 -26.56 -8.86
C GLY A 208 -5.77 -26.09 -8.13
N ILE A 209 -5.79 -24.84 -7.64
CA ILE A 209 -6.96 -24.25 -6.97
C ILE A 209 -7.79 -23.50 -8.02
N THR A 210 -8.99 -24.01 -8.30
CA THR A 210 -9.92 -23.35 -9.21
C THR A 210 -10.96 -22.60 -8.40
N LEU A 211 -10.99 -21.29 -8.56
CA LEU A 211 -12.03 -20.42 -8.03
C LEU A 211 -13.19 -20.34 -9.03
N ASP A 212 -14.43 -20.31 -8.52
CA ASP A 212 -15.59 -20.01 -9.35
C ASP A 212 -15.64 -18.51 -9.76
N GLU A 213 -16.61 -18.13 -10.58
CA GLU A 213 -16.75 -16.74 -11.05
C GLU A 213 -17.08 -15.75 -9.93
N GLU A 214 -17.77 -16.19 -8.87
CA GLU A 214 -18.03 -15.36 -7.70
C GLU A 214 -16.76 -15.20 -6.87
N GLU A 215 -15.95 -16.23 -6.70
CA GLU A 215 -14.71 -16.20 -5.92
C GLU A 215 -13.59 -15.40 -6.61
N LYS A 216 -13.59 -15.33 -7.95
CA LYS A 216 -12.66 -14.49 -8.72
C LYS A 216 -12.81 -12.98 -8.44
N ILE A 217 -13.90 -12.57 -7.78
CA ILE A 217 -14.05 -11.24 -7.19
C ILE A 217 -13.05 -10.97 -6.05
N LEU A 218 -12.21 -11.92 -5.62
CA LEU A 218 -11.01 -11.63 -4.81
C LEU A 218 -10.18 -10.47 -5.40
N THR A 219 -10.13 -10.36 -6.73
CA THR A 219 -9.50 -9.24 -7.45
C THR A 219 -10.14 -7.88 -7.17
N TYR A 220 -11.40 -7.85 -6.75
CA TYR A 220 -12.12 -6.63 -6.38
C TYR A 220 -11.46 -5.96 -5.16
N ILE A 221 -11.04 -6.69 -4.13
CA ILE A 221 -10.39 -6.06 -2.97
C ILE A 221 -9.01 -5.52 -3.37
N PHE A 222 -8.21 -6.33 -4.07
CA PHE A 222 -6.85 -5.94 -4.45
C PHE A 222 -6.82 -4.81 -5.48
N GLY A 223 -7.77 -4.73 -6.42
CA GLY A 223 -7.88 -3.64 -7.38
C GLY A 223 -8.25 -2.28 -6.79
N LYS A 224 -8.61 -2.22 -5.50
CA LYS A 224 -9.27 -1.07 -4.86
C LYS A 224 -8.58 -0.57 -3.59
N LEU A 225 -7.54 -1.25 -3.13
CA LEU A 225 -6.89 -1.00 -1.84
C LEU A 225 -6.13 0.33 -1.68
N GLN A 226 -6.03 1.14 -2.72
CA GLN A 226 -5.44 2.48 -2.63
C GLN A 226 -6.22 3.55 -3.41
N VAL A 227 -7.43 3.22 -3.87
CA VAL A 227 -8.37 4.21 -4.44
C VAL A 227 -9.24 4.74 -3.30
N ILE A 228 -8.58 5.31 -2.30
CA ILE A 228 -9.21 6.26 -1.38
C ILE A 228 -8.65 7.62 -1.77
N SER A 229 -9.01 8.11 -2.95
CA SER A 229 -8.68 9.47 -3.42
C SER A 229 -9.96 10.13 -3.88
#